data_AF-A0A534K446-F1
#
_entry.id   AF-A0A534K446-F1
#
_cell.length_a   1.000
_cell.length_b   1.000
_cell.length_c   1.000
_cell.angle_alpha   90.00
_cell.angle_beta   90.00
_cell.angle_gamma   90.00
#
_symmetry.space_group_name_H-M   'P 1'
#
loop_
_entity.id
_entity.type
_entity.pdbx_description
1 polymer ?
#
loop_
_entity_poly.entity_id
_entity_poly.type
_entity_poly.pdbx_seq_one_letter_code
_entity_poly.pdbx_strand_id
1 'polypeptide(L)'
;MAEEISAVRETTAWNPGRDTVHADVPEGEPEVVAEPLFWGLFSLGGFITAFLFPVTLFLLFFAAPFGLWPTDPASYPTFSALWQGPLVRLFFFVLIGGSLFHGTHRLKFMLVDAGMRSPGAQAFLDVILNAVAILGSLGALYYAARGWLF
;
A
#
# COMPACT_ATOMS: atom_id res chain seq x y z
N MET A 1 -59.54 -6.03 -34.03
CA MET A 1 -58.31 -6.73 -34.49
C MET A 1 -57.17 -5.77 -34.90
N ALA A 2 -57.29 -4.45 -34.70
CA ALA A 2 -56.18 -3.50 -34.89
C ALA A 2 -55.75 -2.80 -33.58
N GLU A 3 -56.58 -2.80 -32.53
CA GLU A 3 -56.22 -2.28 -31.21
C GLU A 3 -55.35 -3.24 -30.38
N GLU A 4 -55.46 -4.54 -30.62
CA GLU A 4 -54.75 -5.56 -29.82
C GLU A 4 -53.25 -5.64 -30.15
N ILE A 5 -52.82 -5.12 -31.32
CA ILE A 5 -51.41 -5.05 -31.73
C ILE A 5 -50.72 -3.77 -31.22
N SER A 6 -51.50 -2.75 -30.81
CA SER A 6 -50.96 -1.49 -30.26
C SER A 6 -50.53 -1.65 -28.79
N ALA A 7 -51.27 -2.45 -28.00
CA ALA A 7 -50.97 -2.66 -26.59
C ALA A 7 -49.73 -3.54 -26.32
N VAL A 8 -49.19 -4.19 -27.35
CA VAL A 8 -47.99 -5.04 -27.23
C VAL A 8 -46.68 -4.23 -27.33
N ARG A 9 -46.76 -2.91 -27.57
CA ARG A 9 -45.60 -2.04 -27.76
C ARG A 9 -45.47 -0.96 -26.68
N GLU A 10 -45.65 -1.31 -25.41
CA GLU A 10 -45.11 -0.51 -24.29
C GLU A 10 -45.09 -1.26 -22.95
N THR A 11 -44.93 -2.59 -22.99
CA THR A 11 -44.41 -3.27 -21.80
C THR A 11 -42.91 -3.00 -21.73
N THR A 12 -42.57 -1.83 -21.19
CA THR A 12 -41.31 -1.52 -20.50
C THR A 12 -41.18 -2.39 -19.24
N ALA A 13 -41.43 -3.70 -19.37
CA ALA A 13 -41.16 -4.67 -18.35
C ALA A 13 -39.64 -4.68 -18.14
N TRP A 14 -39.25 -4.02 -17.05
CA TRP A 14 -38.09 -4.30 -16.23
C TRP A 14 -36.85 -4.78 -17.01
N ASN A 15 -35.93 -3.86 -17.27
CA ASN A 15 -34.59 -4.17 -17.77
C ASN A 15 -33.60 -4.06 -16.59
N PRO A 16 -33.17 -5.17 -15.97
CA PRO A 16 -32.27 -5.15 -14.81
C PRO A 16 -30.89 -4.56 -15.12
N GLY A 17 -30.53 -4.44 -16.40
CA GLY A 17 -29.27 -3.82 -16.83
C GLY A 17 -29.32 -2.30 -16.99
N ARG A 18 -30.51 -1.67 -16.84
CA ARG A 18 -30.65 -0.20 -16.75
C ARG A 18 -30.66 0.31 -15.31
N ASP A 19 -31.02 -0.56 -14.38
CA ASP A 19 -30.67 -0.41 -12.97
C ASP A 19 -29.21 -0.86 -12.78
N THR A 20 -28.28 -0.31 -13.59
CA THR A 20 -26.92 -0.18 -13.07
C THR A 20 -27.09 0.55 -11.77
N VAL A 21 -26.58 -0.02 -10.68
CA VAL A 21 -26.59 0.55 -9.33
C VAL A 21 -26.14 2.00 -9.43
N HIS A 22 -27.07 2.91 -9.67
CA HIS A 22 -26.91 4.32 -9.47
C HIS A 22 -26.95 4.38 -7.95
N ALA A 23 -25.78 4.26 -7.33
CA ALA A 23 -25.61 4.84 -6.03
C ALA A 23 -25.98 6.31 -6.24
N ASP A 24 -27.19 6.68 -5.83
CA ASP A 24 -27.57 8.07 -5.70
C ASP A 24 -26.52 8.66 -4.76
N VAL A 25 -25.48 9.28 -5.34
CA VAL A 25 -24.44 9.94 -4.56
C VAL A 25 -25.17 11.11 -3.93
N PRO A 26 -25.34 11.15 -2.59
CA PRO A 26 -25.96 12.30 -1.97
C PRO A 26 -25.11 13.51 -2.37
N GLU A 27 -25.73 14.53 -2.98
CA GLU A 27 -25.03 15.74 -3.37
C GLU A 27 -24.37 16.36 -2.12
N GLY A 28 -23.04 16.21 -1.99
CA GLY A 28 -22.27 16.78 -0.88
C GLY A 28 -21.39 15.83 -0.08
N GLU A 29 -21.32 14.53 -0.39
CA GLU A 29 -20.39 13.62 0.29
C GLU A 29 -18.94 13.84 -0.21
N PRO A 30 -17.97 14.15 0.66
CA PRO A 30 -16.57 14.38 0.27
C PRO A 30 -15.98 13.11 -0.38
N GLU A 31 -15.22 13.32 -1.45
CA GLU A 31 -14.66 12.29 -2.32
C GLU A 31 -13.97 11.16 -1.53
N VAL A 32 -14.49 9.93 -1.64
CA VAL A 32 -14.03 8.72 -0.94
C VAL A 32 -12.73 8.17 -1.54
N VAL A 33 -11.69 9.02 -1.70
CA VAL A 33 -10.43 8.68 -2.41
C VAL A 33 -9.43 7.99 -1.49
N ALA A 34 -9.47 8.31 -0.20
CA ALA A 34 -8.44 7.87 0.74
C ALA A 34 -8.39 6.34 0.87
N GLU A 35 -9.54 5.68 0.98
CA GLU A 35 -9.60 4.24 1.15
C GLU A 35 -9.05 3.47 -0.08
N PRO A 36 -9.47 3.75 -1.33
CA PRO A 36 -8.83 3.20 -2.53
C PRO A 36 -7.32 3.45 -2.59
N LEU A 37 -6.85 4.64 -2.18
CA LEU A 37 -5.43 4.99 -2.16
C LEU A 37 -4.63 4.09 -1.19
N PHE A 38 -5.10 3.93 0.05
CA PHE A 38 -4.42 3.08 1.03
C PHE A 38 -4.39 1.61 0.60
N TRP A 39 -5.47 1.12 -0.01
CA TRP A 39 -5.51 -0.23 -0.60
C TRP A 39 -4.53 -0.39 -1.77
N GLY A 40 -4.40 0.64 -2.62
CA GLY A 40 -3.41 0.68 -3.69
C GLY A 40 -1.97 0.62 -3.16
N LEU A 41 -1.66 1.44 -2.16
CA LEU A 41 -0.34 1.46 -1.50
C LEU A 41 -0.04 0.13 -0.79
N PHE A 42 -1.02 -0.47 -0.12
CA PHE A 42 -0.89 -1.81 0.47
C PHE A 42 -0.54 -2.87 -0.58
N SER A 43 -1.21 -2.83 -1.73
CA SER A 43 -1.04 -3.82 -2.82
C SER A 43 0.34 -3.68 -3.49
N LEU A 44 0.71 -2.45 -3.86
CA LEU A 44 2.02 -2.16 -4.44
C LEU A 44 3.15 -2.46 -3.45
N GLY A 45 2.97 -2.07 -2.19
CA GLY A 45 3.91 -2.36 -1.12
C GLY A 45 4.11 -3.87 -0.91
N GLY A 46 3.02 -4.65 -0.99
CA GLY A 46 3.07 -6.10 -0.89
C GLY A 46 3.87 -6.74 -2.02
N PHE A 47 3.66 -6.28 -3.25
CA PHE A 47 4.45 -6.71 -4.42
C PHE A 47 5.95 -6.42 -4.20
N ILE A 48 6.30 -5.18 -3.87
CA ILE A 48 7.70 -4.77 -3.61
C ILE A 48 8.32 -5.66 -2.52
N THR A 49 7.62 -5.80 -1.40
CA THR A 49 8.11 -6.54 -0.23
C THR A 49 8.33 -8.01 -0.55
N ALA A 50 7.39 -8.65 -1.27
CA ALA A 50 7.48 -10.07 -1.61
C ALA A 50 8.73 -10.42 -2.42
N PHE A 51 9.14 -9.54 -3.34
CA PHE A 51 10.32 -9.79 -4.18
C PHE A 51 11.63 -9.31 -3.54
N LEU A 52 11.64 -8.12 -2.94
CA LEU A 52 12.88 -7.46 -2.56
C LEU A 52 13.28 -7.73 -1.10
N PHE A 53 12.31 -7.86 -0.20
CA PHE A 53 12.60 -8.01 1.23
C PHE A 53 13.37 -9.32 1.53
N PRO A 54 13.02 -10.49 0.97
CA PRO A 54 13.75 -11.73 1.23
C PRO A 54 15.22 -11.67 0.82
N VAL A 55 15.52 -11.10 -0.36
CA VAL A 55 16.90 -10.97 -0.83
C VAL A 55 17.65 -9.94 0.02
N THR A 56 17.05 -8.81 0.38
CA THR A 56 17.68 -7.82 1.28
C THR A 56 18.00 -8.42 2.65
N LEU A 57 17.06 -9.18 3.23
CA LEU A 57 17.30 -9.86 4.51
C LEU A 57 18.42 -10.88 4.40
N PHE A 58 18.42 -11.69 3.35
CA PHE A 58 19.48 -12.65 3.11
C PHE A 58 20.84 -11.96 3.02
N LEU A 59 20.98 -10.90 2.21
CA LEU A 59 22.25 -10.20 2.04
C LEU A 59 22.78 -9.57 3.33
N LEU A 60 21.91 -8.86 4.07
CA LEU A 60 22.32 -8.08 5.23
C LEU A 60 22.47 -8.92 6.49
N PHE A 61 21.60 -9.91 6.71
CA PHE A 61 21.52 -10.63 7.99
C PHE A 61 21.98 -12.09 7.91
N PHE A 62 22.11 -12.67 6.71
CA PHE A 62 22.52 -14.07 6.56
C PHE A 62 23.86 -14.19 5.84
N ALA A 63 24.00 -13.67 4.63
CA ALA A 63 25.21 -13.80 3.83
C ALA A 63 26.44 -13.16 4.50
N ALA A 64 26.27 -11.98 5.11
CA ALA A 64 27.33 -11.27 5.83
C ALA A 64 27.94 -12.08 7.00
N PRO A 65 27.19 -12.56 8.01
CA PRO A 65 27.77 -13.30 9.13
C PRO A 65 28.37 -14.66 8.74
N PHE A 66 27.93 -15.26 7.63
CA PHE A 66 28.45 -16.55 7.15
C PHE A 66 29.58 -16.42 6.11
N GLY A 67 30.02 -15.20 5.79
CA GLY A 67 31.10 -14.99 4.82
C GLY A 67 30.77 -15.51 3.42
N LEU A 68 29.48 -15.50 3.03
CA LEU A 68 29.02 -16.01 1.73
C LEU A 68 29.30 -15.04 0.57
N TRP A 69 30.16 -14.04 0.79
CA TRP A 69 30.48 -12.99 -0.17
C TRP A 69 31.99 -12.72 -0.16
N PRO A 70 32.61 -12.41 -1.32
CA PRO A 70 34.03 -12.06 -1.39
C PRO A 70 34.43 -10.85 -0.53
N THR A 71 33.46 -9.97 -0.27
CA THR A 71 33.58 -8.75 0.52
C THR A 71 32.32 -8.62 1.36
N ASP A 72 32.40 -8.24 2.64
CA ASP A 72 31.21 -8.01 3.49
C ASP A 72 30.40 -6.80 2.97
N PRO A 73 29.25 -7.01 2.28
CA PRO A 73 28.46 -5.93 1.72
C PRO A 73 27.71 -5.13 2.79
N ALA A 74 27.55 -5.72 3.99
CA ALA A 74 26.95 -5.06 5.15
C ALA A 74 27.99 -4.24 5.95
N SER A 75 29.29 -4.39 5.64
CA SER A 75 30.31 -3.57 6.27
C SER A 75 30.07 -2.09 5.98
N TYR A 76 30.25 -1.26 7.01
CA TYR A 76 29.96 0.17 6.93
C TYR A 76 30.68 0.87 5.76
N PRO A 77 31.99 0.65 5.50
CA PRO A 77 32.68 1.33 4.39
C PRO A 77 32.11 0.94 3.02
N THR A 78 31.81 -0.33 2.79
CA THR A 78 31.25 -0.83 1.54
C THR A 78 29.84 -0.29 1.32
N PHE A 79 28.98 -0.37 2.33
CA PHE A 79 27.62 0.16 2.23
C PHE A 79 27.61 1.68 2.04
N SER A 80 28.45 2.43 2.76
CA SER A 80 28.56 3.89 2.65
C SER A 80 28.96 4.33 1.23
N ALA A 81 29.85 3.57 0.56
CA ALA A 81 30.20 3.81 -0.84
C ALA A 81 29.01 3.53 -1.78
N LEU A 82 28.31 2.41 -1.61
CA LEU A 82 27.11 2.07 -2.40
C LEU A 82 25.97 3.07 -2.21
N TRP A 83 25.82 3.60 -0.99
CA TRP A 83 24.79 4.57 -0.64
C TRP A 83 24.92 5.89 -1.41
N GLN A 84 26.08 6.20 -1.99
CA GLN A 84 26.21 7.37 -2.87
C GLN A 84 25.44 7.20 -4.19
N GLY A 85 25.11 5.97 -4.58
CA GLY A 85 24.36 5.66 -5.78
C GLY A 85 22.87 6.06 -5.70
N PRO A 86 22.32 6.80 -6.68
CA PRO A 86 20.90 7.12 -6.80
C PRO A 86 19.98 5.90 -6.64
N LEU A 87 20.37 4.82 -7.31
CA LEU A 87 19.54 3.63 -7.43
C LEU A 87 19.46 2.86 -6.11
N VAL A 88 20.54 2.84 -5.33
CA VAL A 88 20.56 2.20 -4.01
C VAL A 88 19.64 2.95 -3.04
N ARG A 89 19.67 4.29 -3.07
CA ARG A 89 18.78 5.10 -2.24
C ARG A 89 17.32 4.96 -2.63
N LEU A 90 17.03 4.99 -3.93
CA LEU A 90 15.68 4.75 -4.46
C LEU A 90 15.18 3.36 -4.07
N PHE A 91 16.05 2.34 -4.20
CA PHE A 91 15.75 0.97 -3.78
C PHE A 91 15.31 0.92 -2.31
N PHE A 92 16.09 1.48 -1.39
CA PHE A 92 15.74 1.46 0.03
C PHE A 92 14.52 2.32 0.35
N PHE A 93 14.31 3.45 -0.32
CA PHE A 93 13.10 4.25 -0.16
C PHE A 93 11.85 3.44 -0.53
N VAL A 94 11.85 2.83 -1.72
CA VAL A 94 10.72 2.03 -2.22
C VAL A 94 10.52 0.78 -1.37
N LEU A 95 11.60 0.09 -0.98
CA LEU A 95 11.52 -1.10 -0.14
C LEU A 95 10.97 -0.78 1.25
N ILE A 96 11.51 0.24 1.93
CA ILE A 96 11.10 0.61 3.29
C ILE A 96 9.67 1.15 3.26
N GLY A 97 9.37 2.11 2.37
CA GLY A 97 8.04 2.70 2.27
C GLY A 97 6.98 1.66 1.88
N GLY A 98 7.26 0.84 0.86
CA GLY A 98 6.38 -0.25 0.43
C GLY A 98 6.13 -1.27 1.54
N SER A 99 7.18 -1.68 2.27
CA SER A 99 7.05 -2.62 3.39
C SER A 99 6.23 -2.04 4.54
N LEU A 100 6.38 -0.74 4.82
CA LEU A 100 5.62 -0.07 5.86
C LEU A 100 4.13 -0.02 5.52
N PHE A 101 3.76 0.49 4.34
CA PHE A 101 2.36 0.53 3.91
C PHE A 101 1.72 -0.86 3.84
N HIS A 102 2.46 -1.85 3.36
CA HIS A 102 1.97 -3.23 3.33
C HIS A 102 1.77 -3.81 4.74
N GLY A 103 2.82 -3.74 5.56
CA GLY A 103 2.88 -4.37 6.87
C GLY A 103 1.91 -3.75 7.88
N THR A 104 1.84 -2.42 7.95
CA THR A 104 0.96 -1.74 8.91
C THR A 104 -0.51 -1.94 8.57
N HIS A 105 -0.87 -1.91 7.29
CA HIS A 105 -2.22 -2.20 6.83
C HIS A 105 -2.62 -3.63 7.18
N ARG A 106 -1.75 -4.62 6.94
CA ARG A 106 -2.01 -6.01 7.33
C ARG A 106 -2.12 -6.18 8.85
N LEU A 107 -1.25 -5.52 9.60
CA LEU A 107 -1.24 -5.55 11.06
C LEU A 107 -2.53 -4.97 11.65
N LYS A 108 -3.07 -3.89 11.09
CA LYS A 108 -4.37 -3.32 11.48
C LYS A 108 -5.44 -4.40 11.48
N PHE A 109 -5.64 -5.05 10.33
CA PHE A 109 -6.70 -6.05 10.18
C PHE A 109 -6.43 -7.30 11.02
N MET A 110 -5.16 -7.72 11.17
CA MET A 110 -4.82 -8.80 12.11
C MET A 110 -5.23 -8.48 13.56
N LEU A 111 -5.02 -7.24 14.03
CA LEU A 111 -5.39 -6.82 15.38
C LEU A 111 -6.91 -6.67 15.55
N VAL A 112 -7.60 -6.16 14.53
CA VAL A 112 -9.07 -6.12 14.50
C VAL A 112 -9.64 -7.54 14.56
N ASP A 113 -9.09 -8.45 13.76
CA ASP A 113 -9.50 -9.85 13.73
C ASP A 113 -9.23 -10.56 15.07
N ALA A 114 -8.13 -10.23 15.73
CA ALA A 114 -7.76 -10.72 17.05
C ALA A 114 -8.64 -10.20 18.20
N GLY A 115 -9.53 -9.22 17.95
CA GLY A 115 -10.50 -8.77 18.96
C GLY A 115 -10.60 -7.26 19.15
N MET A 116 -9.71 -6.45 18.56
CA MET A 116 -9.74 -4.98 18.67
C MET A 116 -10.82 -4.36 17.78
N ARG A 117 -12.08 -4.75 17.98
CA ARG A 117 -13.22 -4.39 17.10
C ARG A 117 -14.00 -3.16 17.57
N SER A 118 -13.75 -2.62 18.76
CA SER A 118 -14.47 -1.44 19.22
C SER A 118 -14.17 -0.22 18.31
N PRO A 119 -15.14 0.67 18.05
CA PRO A 119 -14.92 1.83 17.18
C PRO A 119 -13.72 2.69 17.61
N GLY A 120 -13.53 2.90 18.92
CA GLY A 120 -12.39 3.63 19.46
C GLY A 120 -11.04 2.91 19.24
N ALA A 121 -11.01 1.57 19.35
CA ALA A 121 -9.79 0.81 19.08
C ALA A 121 -9.42 0.86 17.59
N GLN A 122 -10.40 0.72 16.69
CA GLN A 122 -10.17 0.82 15.25
C GLN A 122 -9.67 2.21 14.86
N ALA A 123 -10.29 3.28 15.36
CA ALA A 123 -9.84 4.65 15.13
C ALA A 123 -8.40 4.88 15.65
N PHE A 124 -8.07 4.35 16.82
CA PHE A 124 -6.70 4.41 17.35
C PHE A 124 -5.70 3.66 16.46
N LEU A 125 -6.04 2.45 16.02
CA LEU A 125 -5.22 1.67 15.09
C LEU A 125 -5.02 2.41 13.77
N ASP A 126 -6.07 3.04 13.23
CA ASP A 126 -5.98 3.85 12.03
C ASP A 126 -5.01 5.01 12.20
N VAL A 127 -5.08 5.76 13.30
CA VAL A 127 -4.15 6.86 13.53
C VAL A 127 -2.71 6.35 13.66
N ILE A 128 -2.46 5.37 14.54
CA ILE A 128 -1.09 4.97 14.85
C ILE A 128 -0.40 4.23 13.71
N LEU A 129 -1.10 3.32 13.03
CA LEU A 129 -0.51 2.48 11.98
C LEU A 129 -0.31 3.25 10.67
N ASN A 130 -1.25 4.16 10.33
CA ASN A 130 -1.04 5.05 9.18
C ASN A 130 0.04 6.10 9.49
N ALA A 131 0.11 6.64 10.72
CA ALA A 131 1.18 7.54 11.11
C ALA A 131 2.57 6.90 11.00
N VAL A 132 2.72 5.65 11.47
CA VAL A 132 3.98 4.89 11.32
C VAL A 132 4.35 4.73 9.84
N ALA A 133 3.39 4.36 8.98
CA ALA A 133 3.65 4.20 7.56
C ALA A 133 4.07 5.52 6.89
N ILE A 134 3.35 6.61 7.16
CA ILE A 134 3.63 7.92 6.58
C ILE A 134 4.95 8.48 7.08
N LEU A 135 5.14 8.58 8.40
CA LEU A 135 6.35 9.15 8.99
C LEU A 135 7.59 8.32 8.67
N GLY A 136 7.49 6.99 8.70
CA GLY A 136 8.58 6.12 8.32
C GLY A 136 8.97 6.26 6.84
N SER A 137 7.97 6.37 5.94
CA SER A 137 8.20 6.60 4.51
C SER A 137 8.81 7.98 4.25
N LEU A 138 8.35 9.02 4.95
CA LEU A 138 8.92 10.38 4.87
C LEU A 138 10.37 10.41 5.40
N GLY A 139 10.66 9.68 6.48
CA GLY A 139 12.03 9.52 6.98
C GLY A 139 12.93 8.84 5.95
N ALA A 140 12.48 7.74 5.33
CA ALA A 140 13.21 7.07 4.27
C ALA A 140 13.45 7.98 3.06
N LEU A 141 12.43 8.75 2.65
CA LEU A 141 12.54 9.74 1.58
C LEU A 141 13.55 10.83 1.93
N TYR A 142 13.49 11.36 3.16
CA TYR A 142 14.42 12.38 3.64
C TYR A 142 15.87 11.90 3.54
N TYR A 143 16.19 10.68 4.01
CA TYR A 143 17.55 10.16 3.92
C TYR A 143 17.97 9.85 2.48
N ALA A 144 17.06 9.39 1.62
CA ALA A 144 17.34 9.17 0.21
C ALA A 144 17.64 10.49 -0.52
N ALA A 145 16.85 11.54 -0.26
CA ALA A 145 16.98 12.84 -0.92
C ALA A 145 18.10 13.72 -0.34
N ARG A 146 18.40 13.59 0.96
CA ARG A 146 19.32 14.48 1.68
C ARG A 146 20.70 14.57 1.02
N GLY A 147 21.28 13.44 0.62
CA GLY A 147 22.62 13.47 0.04
C GLY A 147 22.69 13.96 -1.41
N TRP A 148 21.63 14.56 -1.96
CA TRP A 148 21.65 15.34 -3.21
C TRP A 148 21.44 16.84 -2.99
N LEU A 149 20.86 17.21 -1.84
CA LEU A 149 20.49 18.59 -1.53
C LEU A 149 21.58 19.34 -0.75
N PHE A 150 22.67 18.66 -0.37
CA PHE A 150 23.80 19.20 0.39
C PHE A 150 25.11 18.49 0.01
#